data_AF-G9PFZ7-F1
#
_entry.id   AF-G9PFZ7-F1
#
_cell.length_a   1.000
_cell.length_b   1.000
_cell.length_c   1.000
_cell.angle_alpha   90.00
_cell.angle_beta   90.00
_cell.angle_gamma   90.00
#
_symmetry.space_group_name_H-M   'P 1'
#
loop_
_entity.id
_entity.type
_entity.pdbx_description
1 polymer ?
#
loop_
_entity_poly.entity_id
_entity_poly.type
_entity_poly.pdbx_seq_one_letter_code
_entity_poly.pdbx_strand_id
1 'polypeptide(L)'
;MDYYTTYILMIQNGPPFALTDPYYIWMACLGAAIAWFFKFEGKWSHRFLVVADAVVLGIWSATGAAKALENHLGFIPALLLGCMTAVGGSMIRDISVGRTPAVFGGNRLYALPALAAAFTQASLVRFVDLNPVLAMLFSMCVGAGFCLLAYWRVWQLPVVGKQRSLTERIGVLRRR
;
A
#
# COMPACT_ATOMS: atom_id res chain seq x y z
N MET A 1 28.24 -6.64 -26.15
CA MET A 1 26.76 -6.58 -26.30
C MET A 1 26.22 -7.43 -25.19
N ASP A 2 25.80 -6.77 -24.13
CA ASP A 2 26.23 -7.15 -22.80
C ASP A 2 25.19 -8.01 -22.10
N TYR A 3 25.69 -8.97 -21.31
CA TYR A 3 24.89 -9.83 -20.45
C TYR A 3 23.86 -9.00 -19.63
N TYR A 4 24.21 -7.75 -19.26
CA TYR A 4 23.35 -6.75 -18.62
C TYR A 4 21.99 -6.48 -19.29
N THR A 5 21.92 -6.57 -20.60
CA THR A 5 20.67 -6.32 -21.34
C THR A 5 19.74 -7.53 -21.31
N THR A 6 20.28 -8.75 -21.22
CA THR A 6 19.48 -9.99 -21.23
C THR A 6 18.65 -10.16 -19.96
N TYR A 7 19.16 -9.75 -18.79
CA TYR A 7 18.39 -9.83 -17.54
C TYR A 7 17.27 -8.77 -17.46
N ILE A 8 17.47 -7.60 -18.07
CA ILE A 8 16.48 -6.50 -18.10
C ILE A 8 15.31 -6.86 -19.03
N LEU A 9 15.56 -7.67 -20.07
CA LEU A 9 14.56 -8.18 -21.00
C LEU A 9 13.75 -9.37 -20.44
N MET A 10 14.23 -10.07 -19.41
CA MET A 10 13.58 -11.25 -18.81
C MET A 10 12.51 -10.95 -17.75
N ILE A 11 12.03 -9.71 -17.63
CA ILE A 11 10.80 -9.44 -16.85
C ILE A 11 9.52 -9.86 -17.58
N GLN A 12 9.62 -10.61 -18.69
CA GLN A 12 8.53 -11.37 -19.32
C GLN A 12 7.97 -12.48 -18.42
N ASN A 13 7.69 -12.18 -17.14
CA ASN A 13 6.55 -12.81 -16.50
C ASN A 13 5.34 -12.43 -17.34
N GLY A 14 4.54 -13.43 -17.70
CA GLY A 14 3.41 -13.29 -18.62
C GLY A 14 2.36 -12.24 -18.18
N PRO A 15 1.13 -12.32 -18.71
CA PRO A 15 0.12 -11.34 -18.35
C PRO A 15 -0.05 -11.27 -16.82
N PRO A 16 -0.30 -10.09 -16.24
CA PRO A 16 -0.38 -9.93 -14.80
C PRO A 16 -1.43 -10.88 -14.21
N PHE A 17 -1.15 -11.47 -13.03
CA PHE A 17 -2.00 -12.49 -12.40
C PHE A 17 -3.48 -12.10 -12.29
N ALA A 18 -3.77 -10.81 -12.11
CA ALA A 18 -5.13 -10.29 -12.05
C ALA A 18 -5.94 -10.44 -13.36
N LEU A 19 -5.26 -10.65 -14.51
CA LEU A 19 -5.87 -10.81 -15.83
C LEU A 19 -5.78 -12.24 -16.37
N THR A 20 -4.92 -13.08 -15.80
CA THR A 20 -4.78 -14.48 -16.24
C THR A 20 -5.75 -15.40 -15.53
N ASP A 21 -6.05 -15.14 -14.25
CA ASP A 21 -6.92 -15.99 -13.45
C ASP A 21 -8.32 -15.38 -13.29
N PRO A 22 -9.37 -16.00 -13.87
CA PRO A 22 -10.75 -15.52 -13.77
C PRO A 22 -11.25 -15.34 -12.34
N TYR A 23 -10.68 -16.07 -11.36
CA TYR A 23 -11.12 -15.99 -9.97
C TYR A 23 -10.97 -14.57 -9.38
N TYR A 24 -9.95 -13.80 -9.78
CA TYR A 24 -9.77 -12.43 -9.27
C TYR A 24 -10.91 -11.50 -9.66
N ILE A 25 -11.36 -11.58 -10.92
CA ILE A 25 -12.46 -10.75 -11.43
C ILE A 25 -13.77 -11.15 -10.76
N TRP A 26 -14.04 -12.45 -10.63
CA TRP A 26 -15.26 -12.93 -9.97
C TRP A 26 -15.33 -12.50 -8.51
N MET A 27 -14.23 -12.60 -7.76
CA MET A 27 -14.18 -12.16 -6.36
C MET A 27 -14.33 -10.64 -6.21
N ALA A 28 -13.75 -9.85 -7.13
CA ALA A 28 -13.92 -8.41 -7.14
C ALA A 28 -15.38 -8.01 -7.43
N CYS A 29 -16.02 -8.62 -8.43
CA CYS A 29 -17.43 -8.41 -8.76
C CYS A 29 -18.35 -8.82 -7.60
N LEU A 30 -18.08 -9.95 -6.95
CA LEU A 30 -18.83 -10.39 -5.79
C LEU A 30 -18.71 -9.40 -4.63
N GLY A 31 -17.50 -8.93 -4.33
CA GLY A 31 -17.27 -7.90 -3.32
C GLY A 31 -18.01 -6.59 -3.62
N ALA A 32 -18.01 -6.16 -4.88
CA ALA A 32 -18.76 -4.98 -5.32
C ALA A 32 -20.28 -5.17 -5.19
N ALA A 33 -20.80 -6.35 -5.56
CA ALA A 33 -22.21 -6.68 -5.39
C ALA A 33 -22.62 -6.66 -3.91
N ILE A 34 -21.81 -7.26 -3.01
CA ILE A 34 -22.05 -7.22 -1.57
C ILE A 34 -22.04 -5.77 -1.07
N ALA A 35 -21.06 -4.96 -1.46
CA ALA A 35 -20.98 -3.55 -1.08
C ALA A 35 -22.17 -2.72 -1.58
N TRP A 36 -22.78 -3.11 -2.69
CA TRP A 36 -24.00 -2.47 -3.22
C TRP A 36 -25.22 -2.74 -2.33
N PHE A 37 -25.38 -3.97 -1.82
CA PHE A 37 -26.52 -4.34 -0.99
C PHE A 37 -26.39 -3.85 0.47
N PHE A 38 -25.17 -3.77 1.00
CA PHE A 38 -24.93 -3.38 2.39
C PHE A 38 -24.39 -1.96 2.51
N LYS A 39 -25.24 -1.02 2.97
CA LYS A 39 -24.81 0.35 3.29
C LYS A 39 -24.10 0.40 4.65
N PHE A 40 -22.77 0.54 4.61
CA PHE A 40 -21.89 0.61 5.78
C PHE A 40 -21.87 2.00 6.45
N GLU A 41 -23.02 2.52 6.87
CA GLU A 41 -23.17 3.89 7.42
C GLU A 41 -22.96 3.98 8.95
N GLY A 42 -22.79 2.84 9.64
CA GLY A 42 -22.63 2.79 11.09
C GLY A 42 -21.20 3.05 11.61
N LYS A 43 -21.07 3.51 12.87
CA LYS A 43 -19.76 3.68 13.56
C LYS A 43 -18.96 2.36 13.63
N TRP A 44 -19.66 1.25 13.82
CA TRP A 44 -19.07 -0.10 13.81
C TRP A 44 -18.60 -0.51 12.42
N SER A 45 -19.38 -0.18 11.39
CA SER A 45 -19.02 -0.41 9.99
C SER A 45 -17.75 0.33 9.61
N HIS A 46 -17.61 1.60 10.01
CA HIS A 46 -16.38 2.37 9.79
C HIS A 46 -15.17 1.71 10.48
N ARG A 47 -15.29 1.25 11.73
CA ARG A 47 -14.19 0.56 12.43
C ARG A 47 -13.81 -0.73 11.73
N PHE A 48 -14.80 -1.51 11.28
CA PHE A 48 -14.56 -2.74 10.53
C PHE A 48 -13.83 -2.45 9.21
N LEU A 49 -14.25 -1.45 8.45
CA LEU A 49 -13.60 -1.06 7.20
C LEU A 49 -12.14 -0.64 7.41
N VAL A 50 -11.83 0.08 8.49
CA VAL A 50 -10.44 0.44 8.83
C VAL A 50 -9.60 -0.79 9.14
N VAL A 51 -10.13 -1.75 9.91
CA VAL A 51 -9.41 -2.99 10.24
C VAL A 51 -9.21 -3.85 9.00
N ALA A 52 -10.25 -4.01 8.19
CA ALA A 52 -10.17 -4.71 6.92
C ALA A 52 -9.12 -4.07 6.00
N ASP A 53 -9.08 -2.74 5.92
CA ASP A 53 -8.11 -2.03 5.08
C ASP A 53 -6.66 -2.19 5.59
N ALA A 54 -6.45 -2.14 6.91
CA ALA A 54 -5.15 -2.40 7.52
C ALA A 54 -4.65 -3.83 7.22
N VAL A 55 -5.56 -4.80 7.30
CA VAL A 55 -5.29 -6.22 6.98
C VAL A 55 -4.92 -6.38 5.50
N VAL A 56 -5.73 -5.81 4.61
CA VAL A 56 -5.48 -5.83 3.16
C VAL A 56 -4.13 -5.19 2.86
N LEU A 57 -3.82 -4.02 3.42
CA LEU A 57 -2.54 -3.36 3.23
C LEU A 57 -1.34 -4.26 3.60
N GLY A 58 -1.44 -4.96 4.74
CA GLY A 58 -0.42 -5.91 5.17
C GLY A 58 -0.24 -7.08 4.19
N ILE A 59 -1.35 -7.70 3.76
CA ILE A 59 -1.36 -8.82 2.81
C ILE A 59 -0.71 -8.42 1.47
N TRP A 60 -1.15 -7.31 0.89
CA TRP A 60 -0.69 -6.86 -0.41
C TRP A 60 0.78 -6.46 -0.39
N SER A 61 1.24 -5.84 0.71
CA SER A 61 2.64 -5.48 0.85
C SER A 61 3.56 -6.70 1.00
N ALA A 62 3.17 -7.64 1.87
CA ALA A 62 3.88 -8.91 2.05
C ALA A 62 3.94 -9.71 0.75
N THR A 63 2.82 -9.77 0.00
CA THR A 63 2.74 -10.49 -1.28
C THR A 63 3.63 -9.85 -2.34
N GLY A 64 3.63 -8.52 -2.46
CA GLY A 64 4.51 -7.83 -3.41
C GLY A 64 5.99 -8.04 -3.09
N ALA A 65 6.37 -7.99 -1.80
CA ALA A 65 7.74 -8.27 -1.38
C ALA A 65 8.14 -9.74 -1.61
N ALA A 66 7.24 -10.69 -1.32
CA ALA A 66 7.47 -12.11 -1.60
C ALA A 66 7.67 -12.37 -3.10
N LYS A 67 6.81 -11.78 -3.94
CA LYS A 67 6.92 -11.89 -5.40
C LYS A 67 8.23 -11.30 -5.95
N ALA A 68 8.70 -10.19 -5.39
CA ALA A 68 10.01 -9.65 -5.76
C ALA A 68 11.14 -10.65 -5.48
N LEU A 69 11.14 -11.25 -4.29
CA LEU A 69 12.15 -12.23 -3.89
C LEU A 69 12.06 -13.53 -4.71
N GLU A 70 10.86 -14.01 -5.03
CA GLU A 70 10.63 -15.14 -5.94
C GLU A 70 11.24 -14.90 -7.32
N ASN A 71 11.24 -13.64 -7.79
CA ASN A 71 11.85 -13.22 -9.05
C ASN A 71 13.34 -12.86 -8.92
N HIS A 72 14.00 -13.33 -7.86
CA HIS A 72 15.41 -13.09 -7.57
C HIS A 72 15.80 -11.61 -7.50
N LEU A 73 14.84 -10.72 -7.24
CA LEU A 73 15.14 -9.31 -7.00
C LEU A 73 15.75 -9.13 -5.61
N GLY A 74 16.61 -8.12 -5.48
CA GLY A 74 17.28 -7.80 -4.21
C GLY A 74 16.34 -7.27 -3.14
N PHE A 75 16.91 -7.03 -1.95
CA PHE A 75 16.18 -6.53 -0.78
C PHE A 75 15.45 -5.20 -1.04
N ILE A 76 16.13 -4.22 -1.63
CA ILE A 76 15.55 -2.89 -1.89
C ILE A 76 14.40 -2.95 -2.92
N PRO A 77 14.54 -3.61 -4.09
CA PRO A 77 13.41 -3.86 -4.98
C PRO A 77 12.21 -4.53 -4.30
N ALA A 78 12.43 -5.46 -3.38
CA ALA A 78 11.34 -6.12 -2.65
C ALA A 78 10.58 -5.16 -1.73
N LEU A 79 11.28 -4.24 -1.04
CA LEU A 79 10.65 -3.18 -0.25
C LEU A 79 9.78 -2.27 -1.12
N LEU A 80 10.33 -1.84 -2.26
CA LEU A 80 9.66 -0.94 -3.17
C LEU A 80 8.44 -1.60 -3.81
N LEU A 81 8.57 -2.84 -4.29
CA LEU A 81 7.46 -3.55 -4.92
C LEU A 81 6.35 -3.85 -3.91
N GLY A 82 6.68 -4.29 -2.69
CA GLY A 82 5.70 -4.49 -1.62
C GLY A 82 4.94 -3.21 -1.28
N CYS A 83 5.67 -2.12 -1.00
CA CYS A 83 5.06 -0.83 -0.70
C CYS A 83 4.18 -0.32 -1.86
N MET A 84 4.68 -0.36 -3.09
CA MET A 84 3.97 0.08 -4.29
C MET A 84 2.72 -0.75 -4.55
N THR A 85 2.77 -2.06 -4.30
CA THR A 85 1.63 -2.96 -4.48
C THR A 85 0.48 -2.60 -3.52
N ALA A 86 0.79 -2.42 -2.23
CA ALA A 86 -0.22 -2.07 -1.23
C ALA A 86 -0.75 -0.63 -1.38
N VAL A 87 0.16 0.33 -1.53
CA VAL A 87 -0.21 1.75 -1.63
C VAL A 87 -0.86 2.04 -2.98
N GLY A 88 -0.35 1.48 -4.08
CA GLY A 88 -0.91 1.65 -5.42
C GLY A 88 -2.34 1.14 -5.53
N GLY A 89 -2.63 -0.05 -4.98
CA GLY A 89 -4.01 -0.57 -4.93
C GLY A 89 -4.94 0.33 -4.11
N SER A 90 -4.47 0.82 -2.96
CA SER A 90 -5.23 1.75 -2.11
C SER A 90 -5.50 3.09 -2.83
N MET A 91 -4.50 3.62 -3.55
CA MET A 91 -4.61 4.85 -4.33
C MET A 91 -5.64 4.73 -5.44
N ILE A 92 -5.62 3.63 -6.21
CA ILE A 92 -6.57 3.38 -7.31
C ILE A 92 -8.00 3.36 -6.77
N ARG A 93 -8.23 2.68 -5.63
CA ARG A 93 -9.53 2.68 -4.95
C ARG A 93 -9.98 4.08 -4.57
N ASP A 94 -9.10 4.87 -3.93
CA ASP A 94 -9.44 6.21 -3.46
C ASP A 94 -9.80 7.16 -4.63
N ILE A 95 -9.03 7.10 -5.72
CA ILE A 95 -9.30 7.88 -6.94
C ILE A 95 -10.63 7.45 -7.58
N SER A 96 -10.91 6.15 -7.63
CA SER A 96 -12.15 5.62 -8.23
C SER A 96 -13.41 6.13 -7.51
N VAL A 97 -13.31 6.45 -6.22
CA VAL A 97 -14.41 7.04 -5.42
C VAL A 97 -14.34 8.58 -5.34
N GLY A 98 -13.45 9.22 -6.11
CA GLY A 98 -13.31 10.67 -6.14
C GLY A 98 -12.66 11.29 -4.90
N ARG A 99 -11.88 10.52 -4.14
CA ARG A 99 -11.16 10.98 -2.94
C ARG A 99 -9.68 11.17 -3.23
N THR A 100 -9.04 12.11 -2.54
CA THR A 100 -7.58 12.24 -2.54
C THR A 100 -6.98 10.99 -1.87
N PRO A 101 -6.02 10.29 -2.51
CA PRO A 101 -5.41 9.12 -1.92
C PRO A 101 -4.81 9.37 -0.54
N ALA A 102 -5.02 8.43 0.38
CA ALA A 102 -4.55 8.55 1.77
C ALA A 102 -3.03 8.79 1.89
N VAL A 103 -2.24 8.34 0.90
CA VAL A 103 -0.78 8.53 0.88
C VAL A 103 -0.36 9.99 0.67
N PHE A 104 -1.17 10.83 -0.01
CA PHE A 104 -0.76 12.16 -0.46
C PHE A 104 -1.17 13.32 0.46
N GLY A 105 -2.00 13.12 1.48
CA GLY A 105 -2.31 14.25 2.36
C GLY A 105 -3.30 13.97 3.50
N GLY A 106 -3.11 14.72 4.58
CA GLY A 106 -4.11 15.00 5.63
C GLY A 106 -4.55 13.83 6.50
N ASN A 107 -4.15 12.59 6.22
CA ASN A 107 -4.54 11.43 6.99
C ASN A 107 -3.37 10.46 7.23
N ARG A 108 -3.62 9.54 8.14
CA ARG A 108 -2.69 8.71 8.92
C ARG A 108 -1.66 7.93 8.10
N LEU A 109 -0.56 7.55 8.76
CA LEU A 109 0.56 6.82 8.16
C LEU A 109 0.12 5.55 7.38
N TYR A 110 0.18 5.56 6.05
CA TYR A 110 -0.12 4.41 5.18
C TYR A 110 1.13 3.76 4.58
N ALA A 111 2.03 4.58 4.04
CA ALA A 111 3.26 4.10 3.41
C ALA A 111 4.22 3.43 4.41
N LEU A 112 4.29 3.94 5.65
CA LEU A 112 5.14 3.38 6.70
C LEU A 112 4.73 1.96 7.13
N PRO A 113 3.46 1.68 7.46
CA PRO A 113 3.02 0.31 7.72
C PRO A 113 3.25 -0.63 6.53
N ALA A 114 3.04 -0.13 5.30
CA ALA A 114 3.29 -0.93 4.10
C ALA A 114 4.79 -1.26 3.97
N LEU A 115 5.68 -0.30 4.18
CA LEU A 115 7.13 -0.52 4.22
C LEU A 115 7.54 -1.47 5.33
N ALA A 116 6.95 -1.38 6.52
CA ALA A 116 7.23 -2.27 7.64
C ALA A 116 6.87 -3.73 7.31
N ALA A 117 5.72 -3.96 6.66
CA ALA A 117 5.33 -5.28 6.18
C ALA A 117 6.31 -5.82 5.12
N ALA A 118 6.65 -5.01 4.12
CA ALA A 118 7.61 -5.42 3.09
C ALA A 118 9.00 -5.70 3.69
N PHE A 119 9.43 -4.88 4.66
CA PHE A 119 10.71 -5.03 5.34
C PHE A 119 10.77 -6.29 6.19
N THR A 120 9.71 -6.59 6.94
CA THR A 120 9.65 -7.82 7.73
C THR A 120 9.61 -9.05 6.83
N GLN A 121 8.84 -9.02 5.74
CA GLN A 121 8.84 -10.10 4.74
C GLN A 121 10.25 -10.31 4.18
N ALA A 122 10.86 -9.24 3.68
CA ALA A 122 12.16 -9.34 3.03
C ALA A 122 13.26 -9.80 3.99
N SER A 123 13.21 -9.33 5.24
CA SER A 123 14.21 -9.68 6.26
C SER A 123 14.07 -11.13 6.74
N LEU A 124 12.83 -11.59 6.99
CA LEU A 124 12.57 -12.95 7.45
C LEU A 124 12.96 -14.00 6.41
N VAL A 125 12.74 -13.71 5.13
CA VAL A 125 13.11 -14.63 4.06
C VAL A 125 14.61 -14.57 3.76
N ARG A 126 15.24 -13.39 3.77
CA ARG A 126 16.63 -13.23 3.32
C ARG A 126 17.69 -13.47 4.39
N PHE A 127 17.42 -13.12 5.65
CA PHE A 127 18.40 -13.17 6.73
C PHE A 127 18.13 -14.28 7.74
N VAL A 128 16.86 -14.69 7.89
CA VAL A 128 16.44 -15.72 8.86
C VAL A 128 16.19 -17.06 8.16
N ASP A 129 16.18 -17.09 6.82
CA ASP A 129 15.84 -18.25 5.98
C ASP A 129 14.54 -18.94 6.42
N LEU A 130 13.57 -18.14 6.87
CA LEU A 130 12.28 -18.65 7.32
C LEU A 130 11.43 -19.07 6.10
N ASN A 131 10.54 -20.06 6.29
CA ASN A 131 9.60 -20.47 5.25
C ASN A 131 8.82 -19.24 4.72
N PRO A 132 8.76 -19.00 3.39
CA PRO A 132 8.11 -17.82 2.82
C PRO A 132 6.67 -17.63 3.27
N VAL A 133 5.92 -18.73 3.46
CA VAL A 133 4.52 -18.69 3.90
C VAL A 133 4.41 -18.20 5.34
N LEU A 134 5.29 -18.67 6.24
CA LEU A 134 5.32 -18.18 7.63
C LEU A 134 5.76 -16.72 7.69
N ALA A 135 6.76 -16.34 6.89
CA ALA A 135 7.20 -14.96 6.77
C ALA A 135 6.04 -14.05 6.32
N MET A 136 5.20 -14.51 5.38
CA MET A 136 4.04 -13.75 4.90
C MET A 136 3.00 -13.54 6.00
N LEU A 137 2.70 -14.57 6.79
CA LEU A 137 1.76 -14.45 7.91
C LEU A 137 2.30 -13.48 8.98
N PHE A 138 3.59 -13.58 9.33
CA PHE A 138 4.20 -12.65 10.29
C PHE A 138 4.22 -11.21 9.76
N SER A 139 4.63 -10.99 8.52
CA SER A 139 4.71 -9.66 7.93
C SER A 139 3.35 -9.01 7.73
N MET A 140 2.33 -9.80 7.38
CA MET A 140 0.93 -9.38 7.36
C MET A 140 0.47 -8.88 8.73
N CYS A 141 0.72 -9.66 9.79
CA CYS A 141 0.38 -9.28 11.16
C CYS A 141 1.11 -8.01 11.61
N VAL A 142 2.39 -7.88 11.27
CA VAL A 142 3.18 -6.67 11.59
C VAL A 142 2.63 -5.46 10.83
N GLY A 143 2.36 -5.58 9.53
CA GLY A 143 1.81 -4.50 8.71
C GLY A 143 0.45 -4.03 9.19
N ALA A 144 -0.47 -4.97 9.40
CA ALA A 144 -1.82 -4.68 9.89
C ALA A 144 -1.77 -4.09 11.31
N GLY A 145 -0.97 -4.68 12.20
CA GLY A 145 -0.78 -4.20 13.57
C GLY A 145 -0.21 -2.78 13.60
N PHE A 146 0.83 -2.49 12.80
CA PHE A 146 1.42 -1.17 12.70
C PHE A 146 0.43 -0.14 12.13
N CYS A 147 -0.35 -0.52 11.11
CA CYS A 147 -1.37 0.34 10.53
C CYS A 147 -2.49 0.65 11.54
N LEU A 148 -2.94 -0.34 12.32
CA LEU A 148 -3.93 -0.17 13.38
C LEU A 148 -3.40 0.67 14.54
N LEU A 149 -2.14 0.48 14.93
CA LEU A 149 -1.48 1.30 15.94
C LEU A 149 -1.35 2.76 15.48
N ALA A 150 -0.93 2.99 14.24
CA ALA A 150 -0.90 4.31 13.63
C ALA A 150 -2.31 4.94 13.57
N TYR A 151 -3.32 4.11 13.31
CA TYR A 151 -4.70 4.52 13.35
C TYR A 151 -5.14 4.95 14.76
N TRP A 152 -4.88 4.15 15.79
CA TRP A 152 -5.26 4.45 17.18
C TRP A 152 -4.50 5.62 17.78
N ARG A 153 -3.21 5.76 17.47
CA ARG A 153 -2.35 6.84 17.96
C ARG A 153 -2.56 8.16 17.20
N VAL A 154 -3.40 8.17 16.17
CA VAL A 154 -3.66 9.33 15.30
C VAL A 154 -2.34 9.89 14.77
N TRP A 155 -1.41 9.01 14.36
CA TRP A 155 -0.15 9.47 13.79
C TRP A 155 -0.39 10.12 12.44
N GLN A 156 -0.15 11.42 12.37
CA GLN A 156 -0.19 12.22 11.16
C GLN A 156 1.22 12.71 10.86
N LEU A 157 1.66 12.60 9.61
CA LEU A 157 2.88 13.28 9.16
C LEU A 157 2.62 14.79 9.23
N PRO A 158 3.52 15.59 9.85
CA PRO A 158 3.37 17.03 9.88
C PRO A 158 3.35 17.55 8.44
N VAL A 159 2.21 18.11 8.03
CA VAL A 159 2.08 18.74 6.72
C VAL A 159 2.90 20.02 6.78
N VAL A 160 4.01 20.08 6.05
CA VAL A 160 4.80 21.31 5.91
C VAL A 160 3.90 22.37 5.29
N GLY A 161 3.56 23.37 6.10
CA GLY A 161 2.44 24.27 5.87
C GLY A 161 2.58 25.13 4.61
N LYS A 162 1.49 25.16 3.84
CA LYS A 162 0.90 26.32 3.14
C LYS A 162 1.89 27.48 2.94
N GLN A 163 2.56 27.54 1.78
CA GLN A 163 3.10 28.81 1.32
C GLN A 163 1.95 29.81 1.31
N ARG A 164 2.03 30.82 2.18
CA ARG A 164 1.13 31.98 2.16
C ARG A 164 0.94 32.43 0.71
N SER A 165 -0.30 32.46 0.26
CA SER A 165 -0.67 32.97 -1.06
C SER A 165 0.05 34.30 -1.27
N LEU A 166 0.77 34.44 -2.38
CA LEU A 166 1.49 35.66 -2.76
C LEU A 166 0.58 36.91 -2.66
N THR A 167 -0.74 36.75 -2.75
CA THR A 167 -1.75 37.79 -2.53
C THR A 167 -1.63 38.48 -1.16
N GLU A 168 -1.28 37.77 -0.08
CA GLU A 168 -1.04 38.37 1.24
C GLU A 168 0.25 39.21 1.26
N ARG A 169 1.31 38.76 0.56
CA ARG A 169 2.58 39.50 0.47
C ARG A 169 2.44 40.78 -0.35
N ILE A 170 1.66 40.75 -1.43
CA ILE A 170 1.44 41.91 -2.31
C ILE A 170 0.52 42.94 -1.64
N GLY A 171 -0.47 42.50 -0.85
CA GLY A 171 -1.35 43.38 -0.07
C GLY A 171 -0.63 44.21 0.99
N VAL A 172 0.48 43.71 1.55
CA VAL A 172 1.31 44.44 2.53
C VAL A 172 2.23 45.46 1.86
N LEU A 173 2.73 45.18 0.65
CA LEU A 173 3.59 46.11 -0.09
C LEU A 173 2.81 47.28 -0.73
N ARG A 174 1.51 47.13 -0.99
CA ARG A 174 0.66 48.21 -1.51
C ARG A 174 0.23 49.24 -0.44
N ARG A 175 0.51 48.98 0.84
CA ARG A 175 0.19 49.87 1.97
C ARG A 175 1.40 50.68 2.48
N ARG A 176 2.50 50.74 1.72
CA ARG A 176 3.62 51.65 1.99
C ARG A 176 3.80 52.64 0.86
#